data_AF-A0A956PYI9-F1
#
_entry.id   AF-A0A956PYI9-F1
#
_cell.length_a   1.000
_cell.length_b   1.000
_cell.length_c   1.000
_cell.angle_alpha   90.00
_cell.angle_beta   90.00
_cell.angle_gamma   90.00
#
_symmetry.space_group_name_H-M   'P 1'
#
loop_
_entity.id
_entity.type
_entity.pdbx_description
1 polymer ?
#
loop_
_entity_poly.entity_id
_entity_poly.type
_entity_poly.pdbx_seq_one_letter_code
_entity_poly.pdbx_strand_id
1 'polypeptide(L)' 'MKGGPAAWTADASKQLGLQAGGGEDDLWITDYEEALKLAKKERKLVLVDFTGSDWCGWCIKLKDEVFSKEEF' A
#
# COMPACT_ATOMS: atom_id res chain seq x y z
N MET A 1 15.84 17.89 6.11
CA MET A 1 14.37 17.74 6.10
C MET A 1 13.76 19.00 5.49
N LYS A 2 13.75 19.12 4.15
CA LYS A 2 13.09 20.21 3.43
C LYS A 2 12.44 19.63 2.19
N GLY A 3 11.12 19.53 2.20
CA GLY A 3 10.32 18.98 1.12
C GLY A 3 8.90 18.85 1.62
N GLY A 4 8.11 19.88 1.38
CA GLY A 4 6.69 19.89 1.76
C GLY A 4 5.89 18.89 0.92
N PRO A 5 4.57 18.79 1.17
CA PRO A 5 3.69 17.79 0.55
C PRO A 5 3.78 17.71 -0.98
N ALA A 6 4.01 18.85 -1.65
CA ALA A 6 4.17 18.91 -3.10
C ALA A 6 5.44 18.22 -3.65
N ALA A 7 6.49 18.10 -2.84
CA ALA A 7 7.71 17.39 -3.23
C ALA A 7 7.53 15.87 -3.14
N TRP A 8 6.61 15.38 -2.29
CA TRP A 8 6.32 13.94 -2.15
C TRP A 8 5.44 13.42 -3.29
N THR A 9 4.51 14.24 -3.79
CA THR A 9 3.62 13.86 -4.89
C THR A 9 4.34 13.78 -6.24
N ALA A 10 5.32 14.66 -6.48
CA ALA A 10 6.09 14.64 -7.72
C ALA A 10 7.08 13.45 -7.81
N ASP A 11 7.56 12.93 -6.67
CA ASP A 11 8.47 11.78 -6.61
C ASP A 11 7.70 10.45 -6.70
N ALA A 12 6.50 10.37 -6.10
CA ALA A 12 5.66 9.17 -6.08
C ALA A 12 5.31 8.66 -7.49
N SER A 13 4.87 9.54 -8.41
CA SER A 13 4.52 9.14 -9.78
C SER A 13 5.73 8.65 -10.60
N LYS A 14 6.95 9.09 -10.26
CA LYS A 14 8.18 8.68 -10.95
C LYS A 14 8.80 7.41 -10.36
N GLN A 15 8.61 7.16 -9.06
CA GLN A 15 9.17 6.02 -8.34
C GLN A 15 8.30 4.76 -8.41
N LEU A 16 6.98 4.90 -8.52
CA LEU A 16 6.09 3.75 -8.31
C LEU A 16 5.99 2.80 -9.51
N GLY A 17 6.33 3.21 -10.73
CA GLY A 17 6.46 2.33 -11.91
C GLY A 17 5.35 1.27 -12.02
N LEU A 18 4.13 1.62 -11.66
CA LEU A 18 3.08 0.67 -11.30
C LEU A 18 2.59 -0.05 -12.55
N GLN A 19 2.79 -1.38 -12.58
CA GLN A 19 2.17 -2.28 -13.54
C GLN A 19 0.97 -2.93 -12.85
N ALA A 20 -0.21 -2.58 -13.34
CA ALA A 20 -1.48 -3.12 -12.86
C ALA A 20 -1.59 -4.61 -13.17
N GLY A 21 -1.91 -5.41 -12.16
CA GLY A 21 -2.30 -6.82 -12.34
C GLY A 21 -1.94 -7.74 -11.18
N GLY A 22 -2.75 -7.73 -10.12
CA GLY A 22 -2.75 -8.73 -9.05
C GLY A 22 -4.03 -8.60 -8.23
N GLY A 23 -4.67 -9.71 -7.88
CA GLY A 23 -5.86 -9.70 -7.02
C GLY A 23 -5.53 -9.17 -5.63
N GLU A 24 -6.54 -8.79 -4.84
CA GLU A 24 -6.37 -8.24 -3.49
C GLU A 24 -5.40 -9.05 -2.61
N ASP A 25 -5.46 -10.38 -2.70
CA ASP A 25 -4.64 -11.28 -1.87
C ASP A 25 -3.17 -11.36 -2.34
N ASP A 26 -2.89 -11.02 -3.61
CA ASP A 26 -1.53 -11.02 -4.17
C ASP A 26 -0.78 -9.71 -3.82
N LEU A 27 -1.49 -8.68 -3.35
CA LEU A 27 -0.94 -7.36 -3.07
C LEU A 27 -0.38 -7.20 -1.64
N TRP A 28 -0.83 -8.02 -0.68
CA TRP A 28 -0.48 -7.87 0.73
C TRP A 28 0.57 -8.88 1.21
N ILE A 29 1.67 -8.37 1.77
CA ILE A 29 2.70 -9.18 2.43
C ILE A 29 2.40 -9.22 3.93
N THR A 30 2.17 -10.42 4.47
CA THR A 30 1.83 -10.59 5.90
C THR A 30 3.05 -10.72 6.81
N ASP A 31 4.24 -10.98 6.27
CA ASP A 31 5.49 -10.94 7.03
C ASP A 31 6.11 -9.54 7.00
N TYR A 32 6.22 -8.92 8.18
CA TYR A 32 6.69 -7.55 8.32
C TYR A 32 8.16 -7.36 7.89
N GLU A 33 9.02 -8.31 8.20
CA GLU A 33 10.45 -8.22 7.86
C GLU A 33 10.69 -8.40 6.36
N GLU A 34 9.90 -9.27 5.72
CA GLU A 34 9.87 -9.41 4.27
C GLU A 34 9.41 -8.11 3.58
N ALA A 35 8.32 -7.50 4.07
CA ALA A 35 7.82 -6.23 3.54
C ALA A 35 8.87 -5.11 3.64
N LEU A 36 9.58 -5.01 4.77
CA LEU A 36 10.67 -4.03 4.94
C LEU A 36 11.84 -4.25 3.98
N LYS A 37 12.24 -5.52 3.77
CA LYS A 37 13.31 -5.85 2.81
C LYS A 37 12.92 -5.47 1.39
N LEU A 38 11.69 -5.78 0.98
CA LEU A 38 11.17 -5.44 -0.34
C LEU A 38 11.08 -3.93 -0.53
N ALA A 39 10.49 -3.21 0.43
CA ALA A 39 10.35 -1.76 0.38
C ALA A 39 11.72 -1.05 0.29
N LYS A 40 12.73 -1.53 1.01
CA LYS A 40 14.11 -1.02 0.90
C LYS A 40 14.71 -1.25 -0.49
N LYS A 41 14.50 -2.44 -1.07
CA LYS A 41 14.97 -2.79 -2.42
C LYS A 41 14.31 -1.91 -3.48
N GLU A 42 13.00 -1.69 -3.37
CA GLU A 42 12.22 -0.91 -4.34
C GLU A 42 12.23 0.59 -4.09
N ARG A 43 12.81 1.02 -2.97
CA ARG A 43 12.77 2.42 -2.48
C ARG A 43 11.34 2.92 -2.32
N LYS A 44 10.46 2.08 -1.79
CA LYS A 44 9.07 2.40 -1.47
C LYS A 44 8.87 2.51 0.04
N LEU A 45 7.78 3.16 0.45
CA LEU A 45 7.31 3.14 1.83
C LEU A 45 6.49 1.87 2.10
N VAL A 46 6.43 1.45 3.36
CA VAL A 46 5.53 0.37 3.81
C VAL A 46 4.26 0.99 4.39
N LEU A 47 3.11 0.52 3.92
CA LEU A 47 1.82 0.72 4.58
C LEU A 47 1.51 -0.54 5.40
N VAL A 48 1.23 -0.37 6.68
CA VAL A 48 0.79 -1.47 7.55
C VAL A 48 -0.65 -1.22 7.94
N ASP A 49 -1.54 -2.14 7.58
CA ASP A 49 -2.96 -2.09 7.94
C ASP A 49 -3.24 -3.04 9.11
N PHE A 50 -3.55 -2.47 10.28
CA PHE A 50 -3.96 -3.23 11.45
C PHE A 50 -5.48 -3.38 11.44
N THR A 51 -5.94 -4.55 11.01
CA THR A 51 -7.36 -4.83 10.75
C THR A 51 -7.88 -6.06 11.52
N GLY A 52 -9.21 -6.18 11.60
CA GLY A 52 -9.91 -7.33 12.17
C GLY A 52 -11.04 -7.76 11.24
N SER A 53 -10.76 -8.76 10.39
CA SER A 53 -11.62 -9.20 9.28
C SER A 53 -13.03 -9.60 9.70
N ASP A 54 -13.19 -10.10 10.92
CA ASP A 54 -14.42 -10.78 11.34
C ASP A 54 -15.30 -9.92 12.26
N TRP A 55 -14.77 -8.79 12.74
CA TRP A 55 -15.41 -8.03 13.84
C TRP A 55 -15.27 -6.51 13.74
N CYS A 56 -14.32 -5.99 12.96
CA CYS A 56 -14.17 -4.55 12.76
C CYS A 56 -14.98 -4.08 11.55
N GLY A 57 -16.22 -3.61 11.79
CA GLY A 57 -17.10 -3.15 10.72
C GLY A 57 -16.51 -2.04 9.83
N TRP A 58 -15.73 -1.12 10.41
CA TRP A 58 -15.06 -0.06 9.65
C TRP A 58 -13.91 -0.58 8.79
N CYS A 59 -13.17 -1.57 9.30
CA CYS A 59 -12.08 -2.18 8.57
C CYS A 59 -12.58 -2.97 7.36
N ILE A 60 -13.68 -3.70 7.54
CA ILE A 60 -14.38 -4.40 6.45
C ILE A 60 -14.83 -3.40 5.38
N LYS A 61 -15.47 -2.29 5.78
CA LYS A 61 -15.89 -1.24 4.85
C LYS A 61 -14.71 -0.62 4.09
N LEU A 62 -13.59 -0.35 4.76
CA LEU A 62 -12.37 0.15 4.11
C LEU A 62 -11.83 -0.83 3.07
N LYS A 63 -11.77 -2.12 3.42
CA LYS A 63 -11.38 -3.19 2.48
C LYS A 63 -12.29 -3.18 1.24
N ASP A 64 -13.60 -3.16 1.44
CA ASP A 64 -14.60 -3.27 0.36
C ASP A 64 -14.69 -2.03 -0.55
N GLU A 65 -14.48 -0.84 0.01
CA GLU A 65 -14.64 0.42 -0.71
C GLU A 65 -13.35 0.93 -1.32
N VAL A 66 -12.18 0.50 -0.80
CA VAL A 66 -10.88 1.01 -1.23
C VAL A 66 -9.96 -0.11 -1.72
N PHE A 67 -9.60 -1.07 -0.86
CA PHE A 67 -8.52 -2.02 -1.19
C PHE A 67 -8.92 -3.12 -2.17
N SER A 68 -10.19 -3.47 -2.28
CA SER A 68 -10.69 -4.46 -3.26
C SER A 68 -11.08 -3.86 -4.61
N LYS A 69 -10.91 -2.55 -4.79
CA LYS A 69 -11.22 -1.88 -6.06
C LYS A 69 -10.05 -2.02 -7.03
N GLU A 70 -10.37 -2.14 -8.31
CA GLU A 70 -9.37 -2.05 -9.36
C GLU A 70 -8.70 -0.68 -9.37
N GLU A 71 -7.42 -0.67 -9.75
CA GLU A 71 -6.67 0.57 -9.97
C GLU A 71 -7.30 1.37 -11.13
N PHE A 72 -7.20 2.70 -11.05
CA PHE A 72 -7.85 3.66 -11.96
C PHE A 72 -7.14 3.82 -13.31
#